data_AF-A0A8J3A6R9-F1
#
_entry.id   AF-A0A8J3A6R9-F1
#
_cell.length_a   1.000
_cell.length_b   1.000
_cell.length_c   1.000
_cell.angle_alpha   90.00
_cell.angle_beta   90.00
_cell.angle_gamma   90.00
#
_symmetry.space_group_name_H-M   'P 1'
#
loop_
_entity.id
_entity.type
_entity.pdbx_description
1 polymer ?
#
loop_
_entity_poly.entity_id
_entity_poly.type
_entity_poly.pdbx_seq_one_letter_code
_entity_poly.pdbx_strand_id
1 'polypeptide(L)'
;MNGPVSVAGVSVAPGERRHLFPSASESYTGDRTTLPMAVLNGTGHGPRVFVTAAVHGDELNGIAVCRALLDAVDPATLDGVLVVVPIVNVLGVQIGSRYLPDRRDLNRSFPGSHDGSMAARIARLLVEEVIDGSHVGIDLHTAANQRTNVPQVRVDTSDELASDLAVTFGAPFVLDARLRPGSLREVAGDRGVSVLTYEGGGPLRFDEQAIDVATRGVLRVLSRLSMIPDAPGPYDPTPMVLHESRWLRAERGGLLELHVEPGDHVVEDQPLWSTVSPLGEERNTRSADDEGYVIGATTLPLVQPGQALLHVALPGDRMPAEDDPTDEEDDDPDATDDR
;
A
#
# COMPACT_ATOMS: atom_id res chain seq x y z
N MET A 1 24.31 -15.49 11.26
CA MET A 1 23.30 -15.13 12.26
C MET A 1 23.22 -13.63 12.37
N ASN A 2 22.02 -13.07 12.39
CA ASN A 2 21.82 -11.64 12.57
C ASN A 2 22.40 -11.15 13.90
N GLY A 3 22.76 -9.86 13.93
CA GLY A 3 23.15 -9.16 15.15
C GLY A 3 21.94 -8.52 15.84
N PRO A 4 22.10 -7.99 17.06
CA PRO A 4 21.06 -7.16 17.67
C PRO A 4 20.82 -5.90 16.84
N VAL A 5 19.55 -5.49 16.72
CA VAL A 5 19.16 -4.25 16.04
C VAL A 5 18.63 -3.23 17.03
N SER A 6 18.91 -1.95 16.81
CA SER A 6 18.39 -0.87 17.64
C SER A 6 17.29 -0.11 16.89
N VAL A 7 16.12 -0.01 17.52
CA VAL A 7 14.99 0.80 17.04
C VAL A 7 14.45 1.57 18.23
N ALA A 8 14.25 2.87 18.07
CA ALA A 8 13.81 3.80 19.11
C ALA A 8 14.64 3.71 20.41
N GLY A 9 15.95 3.51 20.28
CA GLY A 9 16.87 3.33 21.41
C GLY A 9 16.73 2.01 22.16
N VAL A 10 15.90 1.07 21.69
CA VAL A 10 15.74 -0.26 22.27
C VAL A 10 16.47 -1.28 21.41
N SER A 11 17.32 -2.09 22.05
CA SER A 11 17.99 -3.23 21.40
C SER A 11 17.05 -4.44 21.35
N VAL A 12 16.97 -5.08 20.19
CA VAL A 12 16.18 -6.29 19.92
C VAL A 12 17.14 -7.38 19.47
N ALA A 13 17.24 -8.45 20.25
CA ALA A 13 18.15 -9.57 19.98
C ALA A 13 17.65 -10.45 18.82
N PRO A 14 18.54 -11.22 18.15
CA PRO A 14 18.12 -12.21 17.15
C PRO A 14 17.14 -13.22 17.75
N GLY A 15 16.11 -13.58 17.00
CA GLY A 15 15.00 -14.44 17.46
C GLY A 15 14.00 -13.74 18.38
N GLU A 16 14.13 -12.43 18.61
CA GLU A 16 13.26 -11.66 19.51
C GLU A 16 12.22 -10.84 18.74
N ARG A 17 11.03 -10.74 19.34
CA ARG A 17 10.02 -9.75 18.99
C ARG A 17 9.82 -8.77 20.14
N ARG A 18 9.85 -7.47 19.85
CA ARG A 18 9.50 -6.41 20.81
C ARG A 18 8.41 -5.49 20.28
N HIS A 19 7.53 -5.05 21.16
CA HIS A 19 6.63 -3.93 20.90
C HIS A 19 7.23 -2.67 21.50
N LEU A 20 7.32 -1.62 20.69
CA LEU A 20 7.90 -0.34 21.04
C LEU A 20 6.85 0.76 20.90
N PHE A 21 6.95 1.77 21.76
CA PHE A 21 6.03 2.90 21.81
C PHE A 21 6.82 4.23 21.90
N PRO A 22 7.68 4.55 20.92
CA PRO A 22 8.39 5.84 20.90
C PRO A 22 7.42 7.01 20.96
N SER A 23 7.82 8.10 21.63
CA SER A 23 7.02 9.33 21.65
C SER A 23 7.14 10.02 20.32
N ALA A 24 6.01 10.36 19.71
CA ALA A 24 5.99 11.22 18.53
C ALA A 24 5.52 12.65 18.87
N SER A 25 4.68 12.80 19.90
CA SER A 25 4.19 14.10 20.39
C SER A 25 3.69 13.99 21.84
N GLU A 26 3.15 15.07 22.37
CA GLU A 26 2.44 15.15 23.66
C GLU A 26 1.07 15.84 23.47
N SER A 27 0.10 15.46 24.30
CA SER A 27 -1.22 16.10 24.37
C SER A 27 -1.18 17.37 25.23
N TYR A 28 -2.28 18.14 25.23
CA TYR A 28 -2.43 19.31 26.09
C TYR A 28 -2.40 18.99 27.60
N THR A 29 -2.65 17.72 27.96
CA THR A 29 -2.59 17.22 29.35
C THR A 29 -1.21 16.66 29.71
N GLY A 30 -0.25 16.66 28.78
CA GLY A 30 1.09 16.09 28.96
C GLY A 30 1.18 14.58 28.68
N ASP A 31 0.12 13.97 28.14
CA ASP A 31 0.13 12.55 27.79
C ASP A 31 0.91 12.34 26.50
N ARG A 32 1.80 11.34 26.50
CA ARG A 32 2.61 11.01 25.32
C ARG A 32 1.72 10.42 24.21
N THR A 33 1.76 11.03 23.04
CA THR A 33 1.28 10.39 21.80
C THR A 33 2.38 9.48 21.29
N THR A 34 2.18 8.18 21.44
CA THR A 34 3.16 7.17 21.03
C THR A 34 2.86 6.63 19.64
N LEU A 35 3.91 6.20 18.93
CA LEU A 35 3.81 5.51 17.65
C LEU A 35 3.99 4.01 17.89
N PRO A 36 2.91 3.20 17.96
CA PRO A 36 3.03 1.77 18.24
C PRO A 36 3.70 1.06 17.07
N MET A 37 4.76 0.29 17.36
CA MET A 37 5.45 -0.53 16.36
C MET A 37 5.90 -1.86 16.96
N ALA A 38 6.01 -2.87 16.12
CA ALA A 38 6.59 -4.15 16.47
C ALA A 38 7.87 -4.38 15.66
N VAL A 39 8.94 -4.80 16.31
CA VAL A 39 10.22 -5.15 15.70
C VAL A 39 10.45 -6.62 15.90
N LEU A 40 10.59 -7.35 14.80
CA LEU A 40 10.93 -8.77 14.77
C LEU A 40 12.34 -8.87 14.19
N ASN A 41 13.30 -9.33 15.00
CA ASN A 41 14.67 -9.55 14.54
C ASN A 41 14.88 -11.05 14.33
N GLY A 42 15.09 -11.43 13.07
CA GLY A 42 15.32 -12.80 12.65
C GLY A 42 16.62 -13.39 13.20
N THR A 43 16.74 -14.72 13.15
CA THR A 43 17.97 -15.41 13.56
C THR A 43 18.99 -15.49 12.43
N GLY A 44 18.55 -15.62 11.17
CA GLY A 44 19.43 -15.62 10.01
C GLY A 44 19.51 -14.26 9.31
N HIS A 45 20.40 -14.20 8.33
CA HIS A 45 20.74 -12.95 7.64
C HIS A 45 19.74 -12.67 6.53
N GLY A 46 19.32 -11.42 6.40
CA GLY A 46 18.38 -11.02 5.38
C GLY A 46 18.15 -9.51 5.37
N PRO A 47 17.29 -9.02 4.47
CA PRO A 47 17.00 -7.60 4.37
C PRO A 47 16.24 -7.10 5.60
N ARG A 48 16.21 -5.78 5.74
CA ARG A 48 15.32 -5.09 6.67
C ARG A 48 14.11 -4.56 5.89
N VAL A 49 12.92 -5.00 6.28
CA VAL A 49 11.65 -4.62 5.65
C VAL A 49 10.77 -3.88 6.65
N PHE A 50 10.09 -2.82 6.21
CA PHE A 50 9.03 -2.21 6.99
C PHE A 50 7.66 -2.39 6.36
N VAL A 51 6.63 -2.49 7.21
CA VAL A 51 5.23 -2.47 6.82
C VAL A 51 4.51 -1.39 7.63
N THR A 52 3.95 -0.39 6.95
CA THR A 52 3.23 0.72 7.57
C THR A 52 1.75 0.70 7.20
N ALA A 53 0.91 1.14 8.12
CA ALA A 53 -0.51 1.31 7.89
C ALA A 53 -1.04 2.57 8.59
N ALA A 54 -2.21 3.03 8.12
CA ALA A 54 -2.90 4.20 8.64
C ALA A 54 -1.99 5.45 8.71
N VAL A 55 -1.19 5.69 7.65
CA VAL A 55 -0.56 7.01 7.41
C VAL A 55 -1.65 8.08 7.29
N HIS A 56 -2.80 7.70 6.77
CA HIS A 56 -4.07 8.42 6.93
C HIS A 56 -4.94 7.70 7.95
N GLY A 57 -5.54 8.46 8.87
CA GLY A 57 -6.24 7.86 10.01
C GLY A 57 -7.62 7.25 9.70
N ASP A 58 -8.15 7.47 8.50
CA ASP A 58 -9.40 6.87 8.04
C ASP A 58 -9.19 5.57 7.26
N GLU A 59 -7.95 5.12 7.05
CA GLU A 59 -7.60 3.96 6.23
C GLU A 59 -7.30 2.74 7.13
N LEU A 60 -8.36 2.01 7.52
CA LEU A 60 -8.30 1.03 8.60
C LEU A 60 -7.79 -0.36 8.17
N ASN A 61 -7.94 -0.74 6.90
CA ASN A 61 -7.63 -2.11 6.42
C ASN A 61 -6.18 -2.53 6.73
N GLY A 62 -5.22 -1.63 6.54
CA GLY A 62 -3.80 -1.91 6.80
C GLY A 62 -3.52 -2.28 8.25
N ILE A 63 -4.32 -1.79 9.22
CA ILE A 63 -4.18 -2.15 10.63
C ILE A 63 -4.44 -3.65 10.83
N ALA A 64 -5.47 -4.19 10.16
CA ALA A 64 -5.81 -5.61 10.22
C ALA A 64 -4.74 -6.48 9.54
N VAL A 65 -4.20 -6.02 8.41
CA VAL A 65 -3.08 -6.68 7.71
C VAL A 65 -1.85 -6.75 8.60
N CYS A 66 -1.46 -5.64 9.24
CA CYS A 66 -0.35 -5.62 10.20
C CYS A 66 -0.60 -6.59 11.38
N ARG A 67 -1.83 -6.68 11.88
CA ARG A 67 -2.18 -7.62 12.97
C ARG A 67 -1.99 -9.08 12.53
N ALA A 68 -2.47 -9.43 11.32
CA ALA A 68 -2.35 -10.77 10.75
C ALA A 68 -0.89 -11.14 10.48
N LEU A 69 -0.11 -10.20 9.93
CA LEU A 69 1.33 -10.39 9.72
C LEU A 69 2.07 -10.72 11.01
N LEU A 70 1.73 -10.01 12.09
CA LEU A 70 2.31 -10.23 13.42
C LEU A 70 1.90 -11.56 14.07
N ASP A 71 0.86 -12.24 13.58
CA ASP A 71 0.53 -13.61 13.98
C ASP A 71 1.23 -14.64 13.09
N ALA A 72 1.47 -14.31 11.82
CA ALA A 72 2.04 -15.24 10.84
C ALA A 72 3.58 -15.34 10.90
N VAL A 73 4.29 -14.27 11.28
CA VAL A 73 5.76 -14.23 11.24
C VAL A 73 6.36 -14.54 12.61
N ASP A 74 7.16 -15.61 12.67
CA ASP A 74 7.94 -16.00 13.85
C ASP A 74 9.39 -15.48 13.71
N PRO A 75 9.90 -14.63 14.63
CA PRO A 75 11.29 -14.18 14.58
C PRO A 75 12.32 -15.33 14.71
N ALA A 76 11.94 -16.49 15.22
CA ALA A 76 12.85 -17.64 15.33
C ALA A 76 13.25 -18.22 13.96
N THR A 77 12.34 -18.15 12.98
CA THR A 77 12.52 -18.66 11.61
C THR A 77 12.64 -17.55 10.56
N LEU A 78 12.57 -16.29 10.97
CA LEU A 78 12.74 -15.12 10.12
C LEU A 78 14.23 -14.94 9.77
N ASP A 79 14.49 -14.62 8.50
CA ASP A 79 15.76 -14.08 8.02
C ASP A 79 15.64 -12.57 7.83
N GLY A 80 16.58 -11.81 8.38
CA GLY A 80 16.53 -10.34 8.33
C GLY A 80 15.71 -9.71 9.46
N VAL A 81 15.10 -8.55 9.19
CA VAL A 81 14.41 -7.74 10.20
C VAL A 81 13.08 -7.25 9.64
N LEU A 82 12.00 -7.41 10.40
CA LEU A 82 10.68 -6.88 10.04
C LEU A 82 10.23 -5.83 11.06
N VAL A 83 9.95 -4.61 10.58
CA VAL A 83 9.41 -3.52 11.39
C VAL A 83 7.97 -3.23 10.96
N VAL A 84 7.00 -3.48 11.84
CA VAL A 84 5.57 -3.30 11.55
C VAL A 84 5.04 -2.12 12.35
N VAL A 85 4.52 -1.10 11.66
CA VAL A 85 3.92 0.10 12.25
C VAL A 85 2.43 0.13 11.87
N PRO A 86 1.55 -0.49 12.67
CA PRO A 86 0.14 -0.64 12.32
C PRO A 86 -0.62 0.69 12.26
N ILE A 87 -0.19 1.69 13.04
CA ILE A 87 -0.88 2.99 13.08
C ILE A 87 0.15 4.10 13.07
N VAL A 88 0.35 4.72 11.91
CA VAL A 88 1.28 5.86 11.78
C VAL A 88 0.61 7.16 12.27
N ASN A 89 -0.58 7.49 11.76
CA ASN A 89 -1.34 8.66 12.18
C ASN A 89 -2.32 8.31 13.31
N VAL A 90 -1.76 8.07 14.51
CA VAL A 90 -2.52 7.67 15.71
C VAL A 90 -3.65 8.64 16.05
N LEU A 91 -3.39 9.94 15.92
CA LEU A 91 -4.39 10.97 16.23
C LEU A 91 -5.50 11.03 15.17
N GLY A 92 -5.16 10.83 13.90
CA GLY A 92 -6.13 10.71 12.82
C GLY A 92 -7.08 9.53 13.06
N VAL A 93 -6.53 8.35 13.43
CA VAL A 93 -7.34 7.15 13.75
C VAL A 93 -8.30 7.42 14.91
N GLN A 94 -7.83 8.07 15.97
CA GLN A 94 -8.67 8.38 17.15
C GLN A 94 -9.90 9.23 16.81
N ILE A 95 -9.80 10.10 15.80
CA ILE A 95 -10.90 10.99 15.39
C ILE A 95 -11.58 10.53 14.09
N GLY A 96 -11.20 9.37 13.54
CA GLY A 96 -11.69 8.87 12.25
C GLY A 96 -11.43 9.81 11.08
N SER A 97 -10.26 10.46 11.06
CA SER A 97 -9.88 11.43 10.03
C SER A 97 -8.64 11.00 9.26
N ARG A 98 -8.66 11.25 7.95
CA ARG A 98 -7.48 11.23 7.09
C ARG A 98 -6.32 12.04 7.66
N TYR A 99 -6.64 13.23 8.15
CA TYR A 99 -5.68 14.24 8.55
C TYR A 99 -5.38 14.19 10.04
N LEU A 100 -4.28 14.83 10.45
CA LEU A 100 -4.06 15.13 11.85
C LEU A 100 -5.07 16.17 12.37
N PRO A 101 -5.23 16.33 13.69
CA PRO A 101 -6.10 17.36 14.29
C PRO A 101 -5.84 18.80 13.79
N ASP A 102 -4.62 19.12 13.37
CA ASP A 102 -4.26 20.42 12.76
C ASP A 102 -4.53 20.49 11.24
N ARG A 103 -5.27 19.51 10.71
CA ARG A 103 -5.69 19.35 9.31
C ARG A 103 -4.56 19.09 8.32
N ARG A 104 -3.35 18.81 8.79
CA ARG A 104 -2.24 18.46 7.90
C ARG A 104 -2.37 17.02 7.42
N ASP A 105 -1.99 16.83 6.17
CA ASP A 105 -1.75 15.51 5.59
C ASP A 105 -0.34 15.05 6.01
N LEU A 106 -0.27 13.96 6.77
CA LEU A 106 0.99 13.39 7.21
C LEU A 106 1.84 12.97 6.01
N ASN A 107 1.22 12.42 4.97
CA ASN A 107 1.92 11.99 3.78
C ASN A 107 2.35 13.17 2.90
N ARG A 108 2.13 14.43 3.30
CA ARG A 108 2.74 15.64 2.69
C ARG A 108 3.77 16.30 3.61
N SER A 109 4.13 15.64 4.71
CA SER A 109 4.98 16.18 5.78
C SER A 109 6.34 15.49 5.88
N PHE A 110 6.66 14.53 5.00
CA PHE A 110 7.97 13.91 4.94
C PHE A 110 9.01 14.86 4.31
N PRO A 111 10.29 14.82 4.73
CA PRO A 111 10.91 13.90 5.69
C PRO A 111 10.67 14.27 7.17
N GLY A 112 9.96 15.36 7.44
CA GLY A 112 9.66 15.82 8.81
C GLY A 112 10.77 16.66 9.45
N SER A 113 10.55 17.05 10.70
CA SER A 113 11.49 17.85 11.51
C SER A 113 11.19 17.70 13.00
N HIS A 114 12.25 17.68 13.82
CA HIS A 114 12.18 17.66 15.28
C HIS A 114 11.51 18.91 15.87
N ASP A 115 11.69 20.06 15.24
CA ASP A 115 11.11 21.34 15.68
C ASP A 115 9.84 21.70 14.91
N GLY A 116 9.37 20.79 14.05
CA GLY A 116 8.23 21.00 13.18
C GLY A 116 6.88 20.81 13.87
N SER A 117 5.83 20.83 13.03
CA SER A 117 4.47 20.46 13.43
C SER A 117 4.43 19.01 13.93
N MET A 118 3.32 18.64 14.56
CA MET A 118 3.06 17.27 14.97
C MET A 118 3.21 16.26 13.82
N ALA A 119 2.69 16.61 12.63
CA ALA A 119 2.88 15.83 11.41
C ALA A 119 4.37 15.64 11.07
N ALA A 120 5.15 16.72 11.14
CA ALA A 120 6.58 16.70 10.84
C ALA A 120 7.38 15.89 11.88
N ARG A 121 6.98 15.91 13.15
CA ARG A 121 7.61 15.10 14.21
C ARG A 121 7.36 13.61 14.03
N ILE A 122 6.12 13.21 13.70
CA ILE A 122 5.77 11.82 13.37
C ILE A 122 6.54 11.37 12.13
N ALA A 123 6.54 12.17 11.05
CA ALA A 123 7.25 11.85 9.83
C ALA A 123 8.76 11.69 10.08
N ARG A 124 9.36 12.57 10.89
CA ARG A 124 10.77 12.49 11.27
C ARG A 124 11.09 11.21 12.02
N LEU A 125 10.28 10.85 13.02
CA LEU A 125 10.43 9.63 13.80
C LEU A 125 10.35 8.39 12.90
N LEU A 126 9.39 8.36 11.96
CA LEU A 126 9.27 7.24 11.02
C LEU A 126 10.49 7.15 10.09
N VAL A 127 11.02 8.29 9.64
CA VAL A 127 12.25 8.33 8.84
C VAL A 127 13.42 7.75 9.63
N GLU A 128 13.71 8.27 10.82
CA GLU A 128 14.88 7.86 11.62
C GLU A 128 14.81 6.40 12.06
N GLU A 129 13.65 5.98 12.56
CA GLU A 129 13.55 4.71 13.28
C GLU A 129 13.09 3.54 12.40
N VAL A 130 12.43 3.84 11.27
CA VAL A 130 11.78 2.81 10.43
C VAL A 130 12.36 2.79 9.03
N ILE A 131 12.41 3.93 8.34
CA ILE A 131 12.84 3.99 6.93
C ILE A 131 14.36 3.88 6.80
N ASP A 132 15.11 4.63 7.61
CA ASP A 132 16.57 4.62 7.57
C ASP A 132 17.10 3.21 7.86
N GLY A 133 17.94 2.68 6.94
CA GLY A 133 18.52 1.34 7.02
C GLY A 133 17.60 0.19 6.57
N SER A 134 16.37 0.47 6.13
CA SER A 134 15.52 -0.52 5.46
C SER A 134 15.91 -0.69 3.99
N HIS A 135 15.52 -1.82 3.40
CA HIS A 135 15.77 -2.16 1.99
C HIS A 135 14.46 -2.11 1.19
N VAL A 136 13.36 -2.57 1.80
CA VAL A 136 12.03 -2.56 1.20
C VAL A 136 11.00 -2.01 2.19
N GLY A 137 10.04 -1.26 1.67
CA GLY A 137 8.87 -0.78 2.43
C GLY A 137 7.56 -1.18 1.76
N ILE A 138 6.55 -1.52 2.57
CA ILE A 138 5.19 -1.73 2.11
C ILE A 138 4.26 -0.80 2.88
N ASP A 139 3.67 0.17 2.19
CA ASP A 139 2.78 1.17 2.77
C ASP A 139 1.34 0.86 2.37
N LEU A 140 0.50 0.55 3.36
CA LEU A 140 -0.86 0.05 3.18
C LEU A 140 -1.88 1.19 3.27
N HIS A 141 -2.52 1.50 2.13
CA HIS A 141 -3.55 2.55 2.00
C HIS A 141 -4.92 1.97 1.59
N THR A 142 -5.95 2.79 1.76
CA THR A 142 -7.27 2.56 1.17
C THR A 142 -7.75 3.79 0.42
N ALA A 143 -8.88 3.68 -0.29
CA ALA A 143 -9.46 4.84 -0.96
C ALA A 143 -9.88 5.95 0.03
N ALA A 144 -9.73 7.20 -0.37
CA ALA A 144 -10.10 8.37 0.43
C ALA A 144 -11.52 8.89 0.11
N ASN A 145 -12.13 9.63 1.04
CA ASN A 145 -13.33 10.46 0.79
C ASN A 145 -14.52 9.71 0.18
N GLN A 146 -15.07 8.71 0.87
CA GLN A 146 -16.26 7.97 0.38
C GLN A 146 -16.04 7.41 -1.03
N ARG A 147 -14.94 6.66 -1.16
CA ARG A 147 -14.56 5.91 -2.34
C ARG A 147 -14.14 4.50 -1.94
N THR A 148 -14.00 3.63 -2.92
CA THR A 148 -13.40 2.31 -2.76
C THR A 148 -12.46 2.04 -3.92
N ASN A 149 -11.37 1.32 -3.66
CA ASN A 149 -10.41 0.88 -4.66
C ASN A 149 -10.45 -0.65 -4.77
N VAL A 150 -10.32 -1.17 -5.99
CA VAL A 150 -9.93 -2.57 -6.19
C VAL A 150 -8.51 -2.72 -5.63
N PRO A 151 -8.20 -3.84 -4.95
CA PRO A 151 -6.83 -4.17 -4.54
C PRO A 151 -5.84 -3.95 -5.68
N GLN A 152 -4.85 -3.10 -5.44
CA GLN A 152 -3.82 -2.77 -6.41
C GLN A 152 -2.53 -2.39 -5.69
N VAL A 153 -1.40 -2.59 -6.37
CA VAL A 153 -0.09 -2.11 -5.92
C VAL A 153 0.36 -0.98 -6.82
N ARG A 154 0.98 0.06 -6.24
CA ARG A 154 1.52 1.20 -6.96
C ARG A 154 3.02 1.30 -6.70
N VAL A 155 3.79 1.36 -7.76
CA VAL A 155 5.26 1.45 -7.73
C VAL A 155 5.75 2.43 -8.79
N ASP A 156 7.04 2.78 -8.72
CA ASP A 156 7.74 3.36 -9.86
C ASP A 156 8.28 2.19 -10.66
N THR A 157 7.79 1.96 -11.89
CA THR A 157 8.18 0.78 -12.66
C THR A 157 9.62 0.84 -13.17
N SER A 158 10.33 1.96 -12.98
CA SER A 158 11.78 2.04 -13.22
C SER A 158 12.63 1.45 -12.08
N ASP A 159 12.05 1.22 -10.90
CA ASP A 159 12.66 0.45 -9.81
C ASP A 159 12.40 -1.04 -10.05
N GLU A 160 13.40 -1.75 -10.57
CA GLU A 160 13.32 -3.16 -10.93
C GLU A 160 12.91 -4.04 -9.73
N LEU A 161 13.45 -3.76 -8.54
CA LEU A 161 13.11 -4.51 -7.33
C LEU A 161 11.67 -4.23 -6.91
N ALA A 162 11.25 -2.96 -6.88
CA ALA A 162 9.85 -2.64 -6.54
C ALA A 162 8.87 -3.24 -7.55
N SER A 163 9.22 -3.25 -8.84
CA SER A 163 8.40 -3.82 -9.91
C SER A 163 8.26 -5.33 -9.76
N ASP A 164 9.36 -6.06 -9.54
CA ASP A 164 9.36 -7.50 -9.26
C ASP A 164 8.44 -7.82 -8.06
N LEU A 165 8.69 -7.14 -6.94
CA LEU A 165 7.92 -7.36 -5.72
C LEU A 165 6.45 -6.97 -5.88
N ALA A 166 6.10 -5.97 -6.69
CA ALA A 166 4.72 -5.60 -6.95
C ALA A 166 3.96 -6.69 -7.70
N VAL A 167 4.63 -7.38 -8.62
CA VAL A 167 4.08 -8.56 -9.31
C VAL A 167 3.96 -9.72 -8.31
N THR A 168 5.01 -10.00 -7.54
CA THR A 168 4.99 -11.05 -6.50
C THR A 168 3.90 -10.83 -5.44
N PHE A 169 3.62 -9.56 -5.11
CA PHE A 169 2.53 -9.20 -4.20
C PHE A 169 1.20 -9.78 -4.68
N GLY A 170 0.97 -9.88 -6.00
CA GLY A 170 -0.16 -10.60 -6.56
C GLY A 170 -1.52 -9.95 -6.28
N ALA A 171 -1.58 -8.62 -6.30
CA ALA A 171 -2.85 -7.90 -6.42
C ALA A 171 -3.31 -7.91 -7.89
N PRO A 172 -4.63 -7.83 -8.19
CA PRO A 172 -5.14 -7.84 -9.56
C PRO A 172 -4.48 -6.82 -10.50
N PHE A 173 -4.09 -5.66 -9.96
CA PHE A 173 -3.52 -4.56 -10.73
C PHE A 173 -2.21 -4.05 -10.11
N VAL A 174 -1.23 -3.77 -10.97
CA VAL A 174 -0.04 -2.97 -10.65
C VAL A 174 -0.14 -1.68 -11.45
N LEU A 175 0.00 -0.53 -10.80
CA LEU A 175 0.01 0.77 -11.47
C LEU A 175 1.40 1.38 -11.43
N ASP A 176 1.85 1.85 -12.59
CA ASP A 176 2.96 2.79 -12.65
C ASP A 176 2.50 4.15 -12.10
N ALA A 177 3.09 4.54 -10.99
CA ALA A 177 2.70 5.72 -10.24
C ALA A 177 3.90 6.63 -10.02
N ARG A 178 3.71 7.91 -10.36
CA ARG A 178 4.71 8.96 -10.09
C ARG A 178 4.84 9.26 -8.61
N LEU A 179 6.06 9.53 -8.17
CA LEU A 179 6.36 10.01 -6.82
C LEU A 179 5.66 11.35 -6.55
N ARG A 180 5.29 11.58 -5.29
CA ARG A 180 4.58 12.80 -4.85
C ARG A 180 5.42 13.56 -3.83
N PRO A 181 5.70 14.86 -4.04
CA PRO A 181 6.50 15.68 -3.14
C PRO A 181 6.03 15.66 -1.68
N GLY A 182 6.94 15.36 -0.77
CA GLY A 182 6.72 15.26 0.67
C GLY A 182 6.06 13.96 1.13
N SER A 183 6.09 12.90 0.29
CA SER A 183 5.57 11.57 0.61
C SER A 183 6.57 10.66 1.30
N LEU A 184 6.05 9.65 2.01
CA LEU A 184 6.84 8.53 2.50
C LEU A 184 7.62 7.87 1.35
N ARG A 185 6.95 7.58 0.23
CA ARG A 185 7.55 6.88 -0.92
C ARG A 185 8.71 7.64 -1.55
N GLU A 186 8.57 8.96 -1.73
CA GLU A 186 9.65 9.81 -2.24
C GLU A 186 10.86 9.79 -1.29
N VAL A 187 10.62 10.03 0.00
CA VAL A 187 11.69 10.11 1.00
C VAL A 187 12.41 8.78 1.22
N ALA A 188 11.70 7.66 1.07
CA ALA A 188 12.26 6.31 1.09
C ALA A 188 13.08 6.03 -0.19
N GLY A 189 12.58 6.40 -1.36
CA GLY A 189 13.31 6.29 -2.63
C GLY A 189 14.61 7.10 -2.63
N ASP A 190 14.60 8.32 -2.09
CA ASP A 190 15.79 9.16 -1.90
C ASP A 190 16.86 8.50 -1.01
N ARG A 191 16.49 7.48 -0.23
CA ARG A 191 17.37 6.68 0.65
C ARG A 191 17.73 5.32 0.05
N GLY A 192 17.34 5.05 -1.19
CA GLY A 192 17.56 3.77 -1.86
C GLY A 192 16.67 2.65 -1.34
N VAL A 193 15.51 2.98 -0.75
CA VAL A 193 14.54 1.99 -0.26
C VAL A 193 13.43 1.82 -1.30
N SER A 194 13.28 0.62 -1.84
CA SER A 194 12.18 0.27 -2.76
C SER A 194 10.87 0.19 -1.98
N VAL A 195 9.81 0.88 -2.45
CA VAL A 195 8.54 0.94 -1.72
C VAL A 195 7.35 0.59 -2.59
N LEU A 196 6.56 -0.36 -2.10
CA LEU A 196 5.26 -0.74 -2.64
C LEU A 196 4.18 0.03 -1.89
N THR A 197 3.29 0.71 -2.61
CA THR A 197 2.08 1.28 -2.02
C THR A 197 0.89 0.41 -2.39
N TYR A 198 0.30 -0.27 -1.40
CA TYR A 198 -0.94 -1.02 -1.60
C TYR A 198 -2.14 -0.10 -1.44
N GLU A 199 -3.16 -0.28 -2.27
CA GLU A 199 -4.43 0.42 -2.23
C GLU A 199 -5.57 -0.60 -2.35
N GLY A 200 -6.49 -0.65 -1.38
CA GLY A 200 -7.63 -1.58 -1.46
C GLY A 200 -8.73 -1.30 -0.45
N GLY A 201 -9.98 -1.37 -0.92
CA GLY A 201 -11.17 -1.06 -0.13
C GLY A 201 -11.38 0.46 0.06
N GLY A 202 -12.22 0.82 1.03
CA GLY A 202 -12.59 2.20 1.34
C GLY A 202 -12.20 2.66 2.74
N PRO A 203 -12.55 3.91 3.12
CA PRO A 203 -12.21 4.45 4.42
C PRO A 203 -13.21 4.01 5.50
N LEU A 204 -12.78 3.98 6.76
CA LEU A 204 -13.59 3.80 7.97
C LEU A 204 -14.38 2.48 8.06
N ARG A 205 -13.97 1.45 7.31
CA ARG A 205 -14.54 0.10 7.37
C ARG A 205 -13.47 -0.93 7.05
N PHE A 206 -13.71 -2.16 7.50
CA PHE A 206 -12.94 -3.31 7.02
C PHE A 206 -13.53 -3.84 5.72
N ASP A 207 -12.64 -4.14 4.80
CA ASP A 207 -12.92 -4.85 3.56
C ASP A 207 -12.14 -6.17 3.60
N GLU A 208 -12.83 -7.28 3.85
CA GLU A 208 -12.21 -8.59 4.08
C GLU A 208 -11.41 -9.07 2.87
N GLN A 209 -11.91 -8.80 1.65
CA GLN A 209 -11.22 -9.17 0.42
C GLN A 209 -9.93 -8.36 0.25
N ALA A 210 -9.97 -7.05 0.49
CA ALA A 210 -8.78 -6.22 0.43
C ALA A 210 -7.74 -6.63 1.49
N ILE A 211 -8.19 -6.93 2.71
CA ILE A 211 -7.31 -7.39 3.80
C ILE A 211 -6.66 -8.73 3.46
N ASP A 212 -7.41 -9.69 2.90
CA ASP A 212 -6.86 -10.99 2.51
C ASP A 212 -5.80 -10.85 1.40
N VAL A 213 -6.12 -10.11 0.33
CA VAL A 213 -5.19 -9.85 -0.77
C VAL A 213 -3.91 -9.20 -0.26
N ALA A 214 -4.03 -8.18 0.59
CA ALA A 214 -2.87 -7.49 1.14
C ALA A 214 -2.05 -8.38 2.07
N THR A 215 -2.68 -9.16 2.95
CA THR A 215 -1.98 -10.05 3.88
C THR A 215 -1.20 -11.11 3.13
N ARG A 216 -1.83 -11.76 2.15
CA ARG A 216 -1.16 -12.77 1.31
C ARG A 216 -0.06 -12.15 0.46
N GLY A 217 -0.28 -10.96 -0.08
CA GLY A 217 0.72 -10.25 -0.88
C GLY A 217 1.96 -9.84 -0.10
N VAL A 218 1.79 -9.31 1.12
CA VAL A 218 2.93 -9.01 2.01
C VAL A 218 3.73 -10.28 2.32
N LEU A 219 3.07 -11.39 2.65
CA LEU A 219 3.76 -12.66 2.92
C LEU A 219 4.49 -13.20 1.67
N ARG A 220 3.92 -13.09 0.47
CA ARG A 220 4.61 -13.42 -0.78
C ARG A 220 5.85 -12.56 -0.99
N VAL A 221 5.77 -11.26 -0.75
CA VAL A 221 6.94 -10.35 -0.81
C VAL A 221 8.02 -10.76 0.18
N LEU A 222 7.65 -11.07 1.43
CA LEU A 222 8.62 -11.53 2.43
C LEU A 222 9.28 -12.86 2.02
N SER A 223 8.53 -13.78 1.42
CA SER A 223 9.07 -15.04 0.91
C SER A 223 9.98 -14.84 -0.32
N ARG A 224 9.60 -13.97 -1.26
CA ARG A 224 10.44 -13.57 -2.42
C ARG A 224 11.77 -12.95 -1.99
N LEU A 225 11.77 -12.23 -0.87
CA LEU A 225 12.97 -11.69 -0.23
C LEU A 225 13.73 -12.71 0.63
N SER A 226 13.33 -13.98 0.59
CA SER A 226 13.88 -15.08 1.38
C SER A 226 13.86 -14.83 2.89
N MET A 227 12.93 -14.00 3.38
CA MET A 227 12.79 -13.71 4.81
C MET A 227 12.00 -14.79 5.54
N ILE A 228 11.05 -15.44 4.86
CA ILE A 228 10.23 -16.52 5.39
C ILE A 228 10.26 -17.72 4.43
N PRO A 229 10.17 -18.96 4.94
CA PRO A 229 10.34 -20.17 4.12
C PRO A 229 9.17 -20.42 3.17
N ASP A 230 7.96 -20.05 3.58
CA ASP A 230 6.73 -20.39 2.86
C ASP A 230 6.00 -19.13 2.38
N ALA A 231 5.56 -19.17 1.12
CA ALA A 231 4.65 -18.19 0.55
C ALA A 231 3.20 -18.73 0.58
N PRO A 232 2.19 -17.87 0.75
CA PRO A 232 0.83 -18.20 0.33
C PRO A 232 0.82 -18.59 -1.15
N GLY A 233 -0.08 -19.51 -1.53
CA GLY A 233 -0.17 -20.03 -2.90
C GLY A 233 -0.26 -18.94 -3.98
N PRO A 234 0.04 -19.30 -5.25
CA PRO A 234 0.22 -18.37 -6.34
C PRO A 234 -1.01 -17.47 -6.54
N TYR A 235 -0.77 -16.28 -7.07
CA TYR A 235 -1.83 -15.37 -7.46
C TYR A 235 -2.37 -15.81 -8.83
N ASP A 236 -3.69 -15.85 -8.96
CA ASP A 236 -4.39 -16.14 -10.22
C ASP A 236 -5.65 -15.25 -10.26
N PRO A 237 -5.83 -14.39 -11.28
CA PRO A 237 -4.97 -14.19 -12.46
C PRO A 237 -3.67 -13.41 -12.17
N THR A 238 -2.73 -13.50 -13.12
CA THR A 238 -1.52 -12.66 -13.15
C THR A 238 -1.88 -11.16 -13.12
N PRO A 239 -1.16 -10.35 -12.32
CA PRO A 239 -1.40 -8.91 -12.26
C PRO A 239 -1.29 -8.27 -13.63
N MET A 240 -2.21 -7.36 -13.90
CA MET A 240 -2.12 -6.49 -15.06
C MET A 240 -1.37 -5.22 -14.70
N VAL A 241 -0.38 -4.86 -15.52
CA VAL A 241 0.39 -3.63 -15.32
C VAL A 241 -0.27 -2.51 -16.11
N LEU A 242 -0.63 -1.44 -15.42
CA LEU A 242 -1.37 -0.31 -15.96
C LEU A 242 -0.50 0.94 -15.87
N HIS A 243 -0.16 1.52 -17.01
CA HIS A 243 0.72 2.70 -17.07
C HIS A 243 -0.06 4.02 -17.02
N GLU A 244 -1.35 3.99 -17.38
CA GLU A 244 -2.18 5.18 -17.46
C GLU A 244 -3.53 4.96 -16.79
N SER A 245 -3.98 5.99 -16.08
CA SER A 245 -5.31 6.01 -15.49
C SER A 245 -5.85 7.42 -15.36
N ARG A 246 -7.18 7.55 -15.35
CA ARG A 246 -7.87 8.83 -15.28
C ARG A 246 -9.11 8.76 -14.39
N TRP A 247 -9.41 9.89 -13.75
CA TRP A 247 -10.67 10.06 -13.03
C TRP A 247 -11.74 10.60 -13.98
N LEU A 248 -12.80 9.81 -14.16
CA LEU A 248 -14.02 10.27 -14.81
C LEU A 248 -14.85 11.06 -13.80
N ARG A 249 -15.33 12.23 -14.24
CA ARG A 249 -15.99 13.21 -13.37
C ARG A 249 -17.42 13.45 -13.79
N ALA A 250 -18.27 13.73 -12.79
CA ALA A 250 -19.65 14.09 -13.02
C ALA A 250 -19.74 15.38 -13.84
N GLU A 251 -20.46 15.37 -14.95
CA GLU A 251 -20.80 16.60 -15.68
C GLU A 251 -22.01 17.31 -15.08
N ARG A 252 -22.90 16.52 -14.46
CA ARG A 252 -24.16 16.97 -13.87
C ARG A 252 -24.29 16.47 -12.44
N GLY A 253 -25.06 17.20 -11.64
CA GLY A 253 -25.39 16.79 -10.27
C GLY A 253 -26.70 16.01 -10.21
N GLY A 254 -26.89 15.26 -9.12
CA GLY A 254 -28.11 14.47 -8.90
C GLY A 254 -27.87 13.23 -8.05
N LEU A 255 -28.89 12.37 -8.00
CA LEU A 255 -28.80 11.02 -7.48
C LEU A 255 -27.94 10.19 -8.44
N LEU A 256 -26.90 9.56 -7.92
CA LEU A 256 -25.98 8.74 -8.70
C LEU A 256 -26.44 7.29 -8.75
N GLU A 257 -26.55 6.75 -9.96
CA GLU A 257 -26.70 5.33 -10.22
C GLU A 257 -25.48 4.87 -11.00
N LEU A 258 -24.61 4.06 -10.40
CA LEU A 258 -23.50 3.41 -11.10
C LEU A 258 -24.03 2.17 -11.85
N HIS A 259 -23.59 1.98 -13.08
CA HIS A 259 -23.91 0.80 -13.91
C HIS A 259 -22.74 -0.20 -14.00
N VAL A 260 -21.63 0.14 -13.36
CA VAL A 260 -20.39 -0.65 -13.30
C VAL A 260 -19.86 -0.64 -11.88
N GLU A 261 -19.11 -1.68 -11.54
CA GLU A 261 -18.49 -1.87 -10.24
C GLU A 261 -16.95 -1.83 -10.35
N PRO A 262 -16.23 -1.46 -9.28
CA PRO A 262 -14.78 -1.63 -9.21
C PRO A 262 -14.40 -3.09 -9.49
N GLY A 263 -13.53 -3.28 -10.49
CA GLY A 263 -13.09 -4.59 -10.99
C GLY A 263 -13.59 -4.84 -12.42
N ASP A 264 -14.63 -4.13 -12.85
CA ASP A 264 -15.21 -4.31 -14.17
C ASP A 264 -14.25 -3.86 -15.28
N HIS A 265 -14.22 -4.66 -16.33
CA HIS A 265 -13.72 -4.26 -17.63
C HIS A 265 -14.85 -3.57 -18.41
N VAL A 266 -14.59 -2.37 -18.91
CA VAL A 266 -15.55 -1.58 -19.68
C VAL A 266 -15.07 -1.39 -21.10
N VAL A 267 -16.00 -1.36 -22.06
CA VAL A 267 -15.72 -1.11 -23.48
C VAL A 267 -16.34 0.22 -23.94
N GLU A 268 -15.90 0.74 -25.08
CA GLU A 268 -16.45 1.95 -25.71
C GLU A 268 -17.99 1.88 -25.77
N ASP A 269 -18.64 3.03 -25.53
CA ASP A 269 -20.09 3.22 -25.48
C ASP A 269 -20.84 2.49 -24.35
N GLN A 270 -20.18 1.66 -23.53
CA GLN A 270 -20.80 1.01 -22.37
C GLN A 270 -21.27 2.06 -21.35
N PRO A 271 -22.54 2.03 -20.90
CA PRO A 271 -23.03 2.93 -19.86
C PRO A 271 -22.25 2.75 -18.55
N LEU A 272 -21.77 3.86 -17.97
CA LEU A 272 -20.98 3.85 -16.74
C LEU A 272 -21.79 4.32 -15.53
N TRP A 273 -22.53 5.42 -15.67
CA TRP A 273 -23.41 5.90 -14.62
C TRP A 273 -24.55 6.76 -15.19
N SER A 274 -25.60 6.92 -14.40
CA SER A 274 -26.65 7.90 -14.59
C SER A 274 -26.69 8.88 -13.42
N THR A 275 -26.97 10.15 -13.71
CA THR A 275 -27.39 11.14 -12.71
C THR A 275 -28.85 11.47 -12.91
N VAL A 276 -29.64 11.34 -11.84
CA VAL A 276 -31.09 11.58 -11.85
C VAL A 276 -31.41 12.79 -10.98
N SER A 277 -32.23 13.72 -11.50
CA SER A 277 -32.70 14.86 -10.71
C SER A 277 -33.52 14.39 -9.49
N PRO A 278 -33.60 15.16 -8.39
CA PRO A 278 -34.35 14.75 -7.20
C PRO A 278 -35.84 14.45 -7.42
N LEU A 279 -36.44 14.99 -8.49
CA LEU A 279 -37.85 14.73 -8.86
C LEU A 279 -37.99 13.67 -9.97
N GLY A 280 -36.89 13.12 -10.48
CA GLY A 280 -36.90 12.07 -11.51
C GLY A 280 -37.13 12.54 -12.95
N GLU A 281 -37.24 13.86 -13.18
CA GLU A 281 -37.60 14.42 -14.49
C GLU A 281 -36.44 14.40 -15.49
N GLU A 282 -35.21 14.65 -15.02
CA GLU A 282 -34.00 14.55 -15.84
C GLU A 282 -33.16 13.32 -15.47
N ARG A 283 -32.78 12.53 -16.48
CA ARG A 283 -31.81 11.44 -16.40
C ARG A 283 -30.73 11.66 -17.46
N ASN A 284 -29.48 11.72 -17.00
CA ASN A 284 -28.32 11.88 -17.88
C ASN A 284 -27.38 10.69 -17.68
N THR A 285 -27.11 9.93 -18.73
CA THR A 285 -26.24 8.76 -18.70
C THR A 285 -24.90 9.10 -19.36
N ARG A 286 -23.79 8.78 -18.69
CA ARG A 286 -22.45 8.84 -19.27
C ARG A 286 -22.02 7.42 -19.64
N SER A 287 -21.54 7.26 -20.87
CA SER A 287 -20.89 6.05 -21.35
C SER A 287 -19.37 6.20 -21.36
N ALA A 288 -18.66 5.07 -21.44
CA ALA A 288 -17.22 5.02 -21.58
C ALA A 288 -16.79 5.58 -22.94
N ASP A 289 -15.75 6.40 -22.94
CA ASP A 289 -15.17 6.94 -24.18
C ASP A 289 -14.25 5.91 -24.86
N ASP A 290 -13.65 4.99 -24.09
CA ASP A 290 -12.71 3.96 -24.56
C ASP A 290 -12.81 2.72 -23.66
N GLU A 291 -12.13 1.64 -24.06
CA GLU A 291 -11.89 0.45 -23.24
C GLU A 291 -11.05 0.76 -21.99
N GLY A 292 -11.31 0.07 -20.87
CA GLY A 292 -10.50 0.19 -19.65
C GLY A 292 -11.01 -0.62 -18.46
N TYR A 293 -10.33 -0.48 -17.32
CA TYR A 293 -10.65 -1.18 -16.08
C TYR A 293 -11.06 -0.19 -14.99
N VAL A 294 -12.20 -0.42 -14.36
CA VAL A 294 -12.66 0.40 -13.23
C VAL A 294 -11.88 -0.02 -11.98
N ILE A 295 -10.86 0.74 -11.62
CA ILE A 295 -9.97 0.44 -10.48
C ILE A 295 -10.39 1.13 -9.17
N GLY A 296 -11.38 2.03 -9.25
CA GLY A 296 -11.99 2.64 -8.07
C GLY A 296 -13.27 3.40 -8.40
N ALA A 297 -14.12 3.58 -7.40
CA ALA A 297 -15.41 4.26 -7.55
C ALA A 297 -15.79 5.07 -6.30
N THR A 298 -16.64 6.07 -6.47
CA THR A 298 -17.31 6.76 -5.37
C THR A 298 -18.38 5.88 -4.73
N THR A 299 -18.57 6.05 -3.43
CA THR A 299 -19.66 5.45 -2.66
C THR A 299 -20.73 6.48 -2.29
N LEU A 300 -20.61 7.73 -2.78
CA LEU A 300 -21.59 8.78 -2.54
C LEU A 300 -22.84 8.56 -3.41
N PRO A 301 -24.05 8.60 -2.82
CA PRO A 301 -25.30 8.47 -3.58
C PRO A 301 -25.72 9.77 -4.26
N LEU A 302 -25.09 10.90 -3.91
CA LEU A 302 -25.39 12.23 -4.42
C LEU A 302 -24.11 12.87 -4.95
N VAL A 303 -24.19 13.46 -6.13
CA VAL A 303 -23.04 14.04 -6.80
C VAL A 303 -23.27 15.46 -7.28
N GLN A 304 -22.18 16.20 -7.42
CA GLN A 304 -22.11 17.54 -8.01
C GLN A 304 -21.18 17.54 -9.23
N PRO A 305 -21.38 18.47 -10.19
CA PRO A 305 -20.46 18.64 -11.31
C PRO A 305 -19.01 18.78 -10.84
N GLY A 306 -18.10 18.08 -11.53
CA GLY A 306 -16.67 18.04 -11.24
C GLY A 306 -16.24 17.00 -10.21
N GLN A 307 -17.16 16.38 -9.46
CA GLN A 307 -16.79 15.30 -8.54
C GLN A 307 -16.29 14.06 -9.29
N ALA A 308 -15.24 13.44 -8.76
CA ALA A 308 -14.63 12.25 -9.34
C ALA A 308 -15.44 11.00 -8.97
N LEU A 309 -15.96 10.29 -9.98
CA LEU A 309 -16.90 9.19 -9.79
C LEU A 309 -16.25 7.83 -9.98
N LEU A 310 -15.55 7.64 -11.09
CA LEU A 310 -14.85 6.40 -11.42
C LEU A 310 -13.38 6.70 -11.70
N HIS A 311 -12.49 5.85 -11.21
CA HIS A 311 -11.09 5.82 -11.61
C HIS A 311 -10.93 4.67 -12.59
N VAL A 312 -10.64 5.00 -13.85
CA VAL A 312 -10.49 4.03 -14.93
C VAL A 312 -9.03 4.00 -15.35
N ALA A 313 -8.44 2.81 -15.36
CA ALA A 313 -7.13 2.55 -15.92
C ALA A 313 -7.26 2.06 -17.36
N LEU A 314 -6.34 2.48 -18.23
CA LEU A 314 -6.30 2.02 -19.61
C LEU A 314 -5.73 0.59 -19.67
N PRO A 315 -6.14 -0.24 -20.65
CA PRO A 315 -5.57 -1.56 -20.82
C PRO A 315 -4.05 -1.47 -20.92
N GLY A 316 -3.39 -2.37 -20.20
CA GLY A 316 -1.94 -2.49 -20.24
C GLY A 316 -1.52 -3.95 -20.42
N ASP A 317 -0.22 -4.18 -20.47
CA ASP A 317 0.32 -5.50 -20.72
C ASP A 317 0.10 -6.40 -19.50
N ARG A 318 -0.30 -7.66 -19.76
CA ARG A 318 -0.20 -8.71 -18.75
C ARG A 318 1.26 -9.10 -18.63
N MET A 319 1.77 -9.14 -17.41
CA MET A 319 3.08 -9.74 -17.18
C MET A 319 3.04 -11.22 -17.62
N PRO A 320 4.12 -11.76 -18.20
CA PRO A 320 4.23 -13.20 -18.33
C PRO A 320 4.08 -13.82 -16.93
N ALA A 321 3.27 -14.88 -16.81
CA ALA A 321 3.25 -15.64 -15.58
C ALA A 321 4.67 -16.18 -15.34
N GLU A 322 5.25 -15.92 -14.16
CA GLU A 322 6.51 -16.59 -13.80
C GLU A 322 6.25 -18.10 -13.82
N ASP A 323 6.96 -18.84 -14.67
CA ASP A 323 7.04 -20.30 -14.57
C ASP A 323 7.77 -20.62 -13.26
N ASP A 324 7.11 -21.42 -12.42
CA ASP A 324 7.65 -21.98 -11.16
C ASP A 324 8.95 -22.76 -11.47
N PRO A 325 10.14 -22.34 -11.01
CA PRO A 325 11.36 -23.05 -11.31
C PRO A 325 11.56 -24.18 -10.30
N THR A 326 10.79 -25.25 -10.46
CA THR A 326 11.15 -26.58 -9.96
C THR A 326 10.89 -27.60 -11.05
N ASP A 327 11.89 -27.82 -11.91
CA ASP A 327 12.44 -29.16 -12.14
C ASP A 327 13.69 -29.07 -13.03
N GLU A 328 14.62 -29.94 -12.67
CA GLU A 328 16.01 -30.10 -13.09
C GLU A 328 16.16 -30.48 -14.57
N GLU A 329 17.29 -30.14 -15.20
CA GLU A 329 18.34 -31.15 -15.52
C GLU A 329 19.52 -30.53 -16.30
N ASP A 330 20.69 -31.09 -15.98
CA ASP A 330 22.05 -30.84 -16.47
C ASP A 330 22.25 -30.95 -18.00
N ASP A 331 23.29 -30.27 -18.51
CA ASP A 331 24.38 -30.95 -19.24
C ASP A 331 25.62 -30.03 -19.41
N ASP A 332 26.58 -30.21 -18.49
CA ASP A 332 28.05 -30.48 -18.61
C ASP A 332 28.90 -29.94 -19.82
N PRO A 333 30.24 -30.14 -19.84
CA PRO A 333 31.29 -29.16 -19.54
C PRO A 333 32.20 -28.87 -20.76
N ASP A 334 33.09 -27.88 -20.68
CA ASP A 334 34.13 -27.58 -21.69
C ASP A 334 33.61 -27.21 -23.12
N ALA A 335 33.44 -25.90 -23.37
CA ALA A 335 33.68 -25.33 -24.69
C ALA A 335 34.52 -24.06 -24.55
N THR A 336 35.82 -24.27 -24.66
CA THR A 336 36.88 -23.26 -24.76
C THR A 336 36.74 -22.39 -26.01
N ASP A 337 37.27 -21.18 -25.87
CA ASP A 337 38.05 -20.41 -26.87
C ASP A 337 37.33 -19.37 -27.77
N ASP A 338 37.90 -18.16 -27.71
CA ASP A 338 38.03 -17.15 -28.76
C ASP A 338 36.78 -16.55 -29.44
N ARG A 339 36.33 -15.37 -28.94
CA ARG A 339 36.59 -14.01 -29.51
C ARG A 339 35.58 -12.97 -29.03
#